data_AF-U2PMB8-F1
#
_entry.id   AF-U2PMB8-F1
#
_cell.length_a   1.000
_cell.length_b   1.000
_cell.length_c   1.000
_cell.angle_alpha   90.00
_cell.angle_beta   90.00
_cell.angle_gamma   90.00
#
_symmetry.space_group_name_H-M   'P 1'
#
loop_
_entity.id
_entity.type
_entity.pdbx_description
1 polymer ?
#
loop_
_entity_poly.entity_id
_entity_poly.type
_entity_poly.pdbx_seq_one_letter_code
_entity_poly.pdbx_strand_id
1 'polypeptide(L)' 'MFKKFLEKCLRYKNLYILEETGNRERIKRVSKRHGKVTGASILLFDSRTKRTTVNEIYFNSQGYFIIRDQKRLKLGKFI' A
#
# COMPACT_ATOMS: atom_id res chain seq x y z
N MET A 1 21.34 -0.08 10.17
CA MET A 1 20.96 1.35 10.12
C MET A 1 19.70 1.51 9.29
N PHE A 2 18.68 2.20 9.81
CA PHE A 2 17.36 2.34 9.16
C PHE A 2 17.41 2.88 7.71
N LYS A 3 18.36 3.76 7.40
CA LYS A 3 18.57 4.25 6.02
C LYS A 3 18.91 3.13 5.02
N LYS A 4 19.84 2.24 5.37
CA LYS A 4 20.20 1.06 4.55
C LYS A 4 19.04 0.07 4.39
N PHE A 5 18.10 0.06 5.33
CA PHE A 5 16.89 -0.73 5.22
C PHE A 5 15.93 -0.13 4.18
N LEU A 6 15.69 1.18 4.22
CA LEU A 6 14.83 1.87 3.26
C LEU A 6 15.31 1.78 1.81
N GLU A 7 16.62 1.69 1.58
CA GLU A 7 17.20 1.48 0.25
C GLU A 7 16.77 0.15 -0.40
N LYS A 8 16.32 -0.82 0.40
CA LYS A 8 15.84 -2.13 -0.07
C LYS A 8 14.31 -2.18 -0.23
N CYS A 9 13.59 -1.14 0.21
CA CYS A 9 12.14 -1.08 0.17
C CYS A 9 11.63 -0.50 -1.16
N LEU A 10 10.54 -1.06 -1.68
CA LEU A 10 9.82 -0.48 -2.82
C LEU A 10 9.33 0.92 -2.46
N ARG A 11 9.57 1.91 -3.34
CA ARG A 11 9.25 3.30 -3.04
C ARG A 11 8.49 4.02 -4.16
N TYR A 12 7.69 4.99 -3.76
CA TYR A 12 7.08 5.96 -4.66
C TYR A 12 7.12 7.35 -4.03
N LYS A 13 7.93 8.24 -4.61
CA LYS A 13 8.22 9.57 -4.04
C LYS A 13 8.78 9.43 -2.61
N ASN A 14 8.06 9.98 -1.62
CA ASN A 14 8.43 9.94 -0.19
C ASN A 14 7.87 8.71 0.55
N LEU A 15 7.20 7.80 -0.17
CA LEU A 15 6.51 6.67 0.43
C LEU A 15 7.31 5.39 0.23
N TYR A 16 7.46 4.60 1.29
CA TYR A 16 8.20 3.35 1.32
C TYR A 16 7.31 2.24 1.84
N ILE A 17 7.16 1.16 1.08
CA ILE A 17 6.49 -0.05 1.57
C ILE A 17 7.50 -0.78 2.45
N LEU A 18 7.25 -0.78 3.76
CA LEU A 18 8.12 -1.44 4.72
C LEU A 18 7.83 -2.94 4.79
N GLU A 19 6.55 -3.29 4.69
CA GLU A 19 6.06 -4.65 4.82
C GLU A 19 4.72 -4.80 4.10
N GLU A 20 4.47 -6.00 3.59
CA GLU A 20 3.15 -6.43 3.17
C GLU A 20 2.75 -7.68 3.96
N THR A 21 1.53 -7.68 4.49
CA THR A 21 0.98 -8.77 5.28
C THR A 21 -0.34 -9.26 4.68
N GLY A 22 -0.61 -10.55 4.82
CA GLY A 22 -1.87 -11.18 4.39
C GLY A 22 -1.85 -11.70 2.94
N ASN A 23 -3.03 -11.99 2.40
CA ASN A 23 -3.19 -12.57 1.07
C ASN A 23 -4.01 -11.63 0.15
N ARG A 24 -3.39 -11.18 -0.95
CA ARG A 24 -3.97 -10.28 -1.95
C ARG A 24 -5.13 -10.90 -2.74
N GLU A 25 -5.17 -12.22 -2.87
CA GLU A 25 -6.20 -12.95 -3.64
C GLU A 25 -7.47 -13.17 -2.82
N ARG A 26 -7.32 -13.30 -1.50
CA ARG A 26 -8.47 -13.43 -0.60
C ARG A 26 -9.23 -12.10 -0.56
N ILE A 27 -10.52 -12.11 -0.87
CA ILE A 27 -11.36 -10.92 -0.74
C ILE A 27 -11.98 -10.89 0.66
N LYS A 28 -11.73 -9.82 1.41
CA LYS A 28 -12.30 -9.60 2.76
C LYS A 28 -13.70 -9.02 2.68
N ARG A 29 -13.90 -8.00 1.83
CA ARG A 29 -15.20 -7.34 1.61
C ARG A 29 -15.23 -6.58 0.28
N VAL A 30 -16.41 -6.17 -0.15
CA VAL A 30 -16.58 -5.29 -1.34
C VAL A 30 -17.04 -3.91 -0.89
N SER A 31 -16.25 -2.88 -1.20
CA SER A 31 -16.60 -1.48 -1.01
C SER A 31 -17.34 -0.96 -2.25
N LYS A 32 -18.54 -0.39 -2.06
CA LYS A 32 -19.30 0.24 -3.15
C LYS A 32 -18.51 1.36 -3.85
N ARG A 33 -17.68 2.10 -3.12
CA ARG A 33 -16.92 3.26 -3.64
C ARG A 33 -15.57 2.88 -4.24
N HIS A 34 -14.93 1.83 -3.72
CA HIS A 34 -13.53 1.56 -3.98
C HIS A 34 -13.25 0.16 -4.53
N GLY A 35 -14.25 -0.72 -4.67
CA GLY A 35 -14.06 -2.06 -5.23
C GLY A 35 -13.73 -3.10 -4.15
N LYS A 36 -13.02 -4.17 -4.53
CA LYS A 36 -12.77 -5.32 -3.66
C LYS A 36 -11.64 -4.99 -2.68
N VAL A 37 -11.92 -5.10 -1.38
CA VAL A 37 -10.91 -5.02 -0.32
C VAL A 37 -10.31 -6.41 -0.15
N THR A 38 -9.00 -6.52 -0.31
CA THR A 38 -8.29 -7.79 -0.17
C THR A 38 -8.05 -8.13 1.30
N GLY A 39 -7.58 -9.35 1.57
CA GLY A 39 -7.10 -9.79 2.86
C GLY A 39 -5.67 -9.36 3.15
N ALA A 40 -5.06 -8.54 2.28
CA ALA A 40 -3.72 -8.01 2.45
C ALA A 40 -3.71 -6.53 2.83
N SER A 41 -2.64 -6.12 3.50
CA SER A 41 -2.36 -4.74 3.86
C SER A 41 -0.87 -4.43 3.76
N ILE A 42 -0.53 -3.17 3.56
CA ILE A 42 0.85 -2.71 3.57
C ILE A 42 1.13 -1.76 4.72
N LEU A 43 2.29 -1.92 5.34
CA LEU A 43 2.87 -0.92 6.24
C LEU A 43 3.63 0.10 5.40
N LEU A 44 3.12 1.31 5.36
CA LEU A 44 3.62 2.38 4.51
C LEU A 44 4.28 3.46 5.36
N PHE A 45 5.56 3.71 5.12
CA PHE A 45 6.30 4.80 5.75
C PHE A 45 6.32 6.03 4.84
N ASP A 46 6.07 7.20 5.41
CA ASP A 46 6.17 8.49 4.75
C ASP A 46 7.37 9.26 5.29
N SER A 47 8.40 9.43 4.46
CA SER A 47 9.63 10.11 4.84
C SER A 47 9.45 11.62 5.06
N ARG A 48 8.38 12.23 4.53
CA ARG A 48 8.06 13.65 4.73
C ARG A 48 7.52 13.88 6.14
N THR A 49 6.60 13.04 6.59
CA THR A 49 5.92 13.18 7.89
C THR A 49 6.54 12.32 8.99
N LYS A 50 7.46 11.41 8.63
CA LYS A 50 8.08 10.40 9.51
C LYS A 50 7.07 9.46 10.17
N ARG A 51 5.90 9.26 9.54
CA ARG A 51 4.83 8.39 10.06
C ARG A 51 4.73 7.09 9.28
N THR A 52 4.37 6.03 9.98
CA THR A 52 3.95 4.76 9.41
C THR A 52 2.43 4.63 9.48
N THR A 53 1.82 4.09 8.43
CA THR A 53 0.39 3.77 8.42
C THR A 53 0.15 2.40 7.80
N VAL A 54 -0.78 1.65 8.38
CA VAL A 54 -1.27 0.40 7.78
C VAL A 54 -2.38 0.76 6.79
N ASN A 55 -2.26 0.25 5.56
CA ASN A 55 -3.23 0.53 4.50
C ASN A 55 -3.72 -0.79 3.91
N GLU A 56 -5.04 -0.99 3.90
CA GLU A 56 -5.66 -2.12 3.21
C GLU A 56 -5.38 -2.04 1.70
N ILE A 57 -5.13 -3.19 1.09
CA ILE A 57 -4.97 -3.30 -0.36
C ILE A 57 -6.35 -3.54 -1.01
N TYR A 58 -6.63 -2.77 -2.04
CA TYR A 58 -7.82 -2.85 -2.86
C TYR A 58 -7.47 -3.42 -4.24
N PHE A 59 -8.44 -4.06 -4.87
CA PHE A 59 -8.31 -4.63 -6.21
C PHE A 59 -9.52 -4.26 -7.08
N ASN A 60 -9.23 -3.88 -8.32
CA ASN A 60 -10.21 -3.70 -9.40
C ASN A 60 -9.58 -3.99 -10.77
N SER A 61 -10.28 -3.69 -11.86
CA SER A 61 -9.79 -3.90 -13.23
C SER A 61 -8.48 -3.17 -13.57
N GLN A 62 -8.07 -2.16 -12.78
CA GLN A 62 -6.82 -1.43 -12.97
C GLN A 62 -5.65 -2.00 -12.14
N GLY A 63 -5.87 -3.10 -11.42
CA GLY A 63 -4.90 -3.79 -10.58
C GLY A 63 -5.01 -3.45 -9.08
N TYR A 64 -3.92 -3.70 -8.35
CA TYR A 64 -3.84 -3.47 -6.90
C TYR A 64 -3.48 -2.02 -6.56
N PHE A 65 -4.15 -1.47 -5.54
CA PHE A 65 -3.89 -0.11 -5.07
C PHE A 65 -4.25 0.04 -3.59
N ILE A 66 -3.73 1.10 -2.98
CA ILE A 66 -4.20 1.59 -1.67
C ILE A 66 -4.94 2.90 -1.82
N ILE A 67 -5.74 3.26 -0.81
CA ILE A 67 -6.38 4.57 -0.73
C ILE A 67 -5.60 5.42 0.26
N ARG A 68 -5.12 6.57 -0.21
CA ARG A 68 -4.40 7.55 0.64
C ARG A 68 -4.78 8.95 0.20
N ASP A 69 -5.08 9.82 1.17
CA ASP A 69 -5.52 11.20 0.92
C ASP A 69 -6.70 11.28 -0.08
N GLN A 70 -7.66 10.36 0.08
CA GLN A 70 -8.82 10.17 -0.82
C GLN A 70 -8.48 9.81 -2.28
N LYS A 71 -7.21 9.55 -2.59
CA LYS A 71 -6.71 9.15 -3.92
C LYS A 71 -6.34 7.68 -3.95
N ARG A 72 -6.43 7.08 -5.14
CA ARG A 72 -5.98 5.71 -5.41
C ARG A 72 -4.51 5.72 -5.79
N LEU A 73 -3.68 5.02 -5.02
CA LEU A 73 -2.26 4.86 -5.32
C LEU A 73 -1.98 3.43 -5.74
N LYS A 74 -1.71 3.23 -7.03
CA LYS A 74 -1.43 1.90 -7.60
C LYS A 74 -0.12 1.34 -7.03
N LEU A 75 -0.14 0.07 -6.61
CA LEU A 75 1.04 -0.59 -6.06
C LEU A 75 2.15 -0.75 -7.10
N GLY A 76 1.79 -0.95 -8.39
CA GLY A 76 2.77 -1.03 -9.48
C GLY A 76 3.57 0.27 -9.74
N LYS A 77 3.30 1.36 -9.03
CA LYS A 77 4.14 2.58 -9.07
C LYS A 77 5.30 2.53 -8.08
N PHE A 78 5.29 1.59 -7.14
CA PHE A 78 6.38 1.39 -6.21
C PHE A 78 7.43 0.49 -6.87
N ILE A 79 8.65 1.01 -7.01
CA ILE A 79 9.82 0.36 -7.63
C ILE A 79 10.99 0.47 -6.67
#